data_AF-A0A176J8X4-F1
#
_entry.id   AF-A0A176J8X4-F1
#
_cell.length_a   1.000
_cell.length_b   1.000
_cell.length_c   1.000
_cell.angle_alpha   90.00
_cell.angle_beta   90.00
_cell.angle_gamma   90.00
#
_symmetry.space_group_name_H-M   'P 1'
#
loop_
_entity.id
_entity.type
_entity.pdbx_description
1 polymer ?
#
loop_
_entity_poly.entity_id
_entity_poly.type
_entity_poly.pdbx_seq_one_letter_code
_entity_poly.pdbx_strand_id
1 'polypeptide(L)'
;MGTKRVQVQEIPGWGTYLRGQWEARFAGHLSAEEKKEIHLDSFLWHLCSYKKTACLEKQEAIQSFQDQKKEKCTFFYQFIDDAYLINHAAPLSIGDLPYDRLHMDFGDLYVMDWEQKWSFVMTHESSCGPYFIQF
;
A
#
# COMPACT_ATOMS: atom_id res chain seq x y z
N MET A 1 24.97 -13.98 13.73
CA MET A 1 24.55 -12.97 12.74
C MET A 1 23.34 -12.26 13.30
N GLY A 2 23.45 -10.98 13.63
CA GLY A 2 22.37 -10.24 14.28
C GLY A 2 21.25 -9.94 13.28
N THR A 3 20.03 -10.39 13.56
CA THR A 3 18.83 -9.98 12.84
C THR A 3 18.70 -8.46 12.96
N LYS A 4 18.93 -7.72 11.87
CA LYS A 4 18.64 -6.28 11.85
C LYS A 4 17.13 -6.13 12.05
N ARG A 5 16.71 -5.68 13.23
CA ARG A 5 15.30 -5.42 13.52
C ARG A 5 14.86 -4.21 12.70
N VAL A 6 13.78 -4.38 11.95
CA VAL A 6 13.05 -3.28 11.31
C VAL A 6 12.65 -2.27 12.39
N GLN A 7 12.88 -0.98 12.16
CA GLN A 7 12.43 0.07 13.07
C GLN A 7 11.09 0.59 12.57
N VAL A 8 10.03 0.31 13.33
CA VAL A 8 8.68 0.78 13.06
C VAL A 8 8.35 1.88 14.08
N GLN A 9 7.94 3.03 13.57
CA GLN A 9 7.47 4.16 14.36
C GLN A 9 6.00 4.42 14.00
N GLU A 10 5.13 4.47 15.00
CA GLU A 10 3.76 4.92 14.80
C GLU A 10 3.74 6.44 14.53
N ILE A 11 2.91 6.83 13.56
CA ILE A 11 2.62 8.23 13.21
C ILE A 11 1.09 8.42 13.28
N PRO A 12 0.53 8.62 14.49
CA PRO A 12 -0.92 8.67 14.69
C PRO A 12 -1.58 9.81 13.91
N GLY A 13 -2.76 9.57 13.35
CA GLY A 13 -3.54 10.57 12.60
C GLY A 13 -3.02 10.88 11.20
N TRP A 14 -2.06 10.10 10.68
CA TRP A 14 -1.50 10.29 9.34
C TRP A 14 -2.21 9.48 8.25
N GLY A 15 -3.09 8.54 8.61
CA GLY A 15 -3.75 7.64 7.65
C GLY A 15 -4.52 8.40 6.57
N THR A 16 -5.34 9.39 6.96
CA THR A 16 -6.08 10.22 5.99
C THR A 16 -5.14 11.00 5.08
N TYR A 17 -4.07 11.56 5.64
CA TYR A 17 -3.06 12.28 4.85
C TYR A 17 -2.37 11.34 3.85
N LEU A 18 -1.96 10.15 4.28
CA LEU A 18 -1.27 9.18 3.42
C LEU A 18 -2.18 8.62 2.33
N ARG A 19 -3.47 8.38 2.60
CA ARG A 19 -4.45 8.04 1.56
C ARG A 19 -4.55 9.14 0.50
N GLY A 20 -4.59 10.40 0.92
CA GLY A 20 -4.59 11.55 0.01
C GLY A 20 -3.29 11.67 -0.81
N GLN A 21 -2.13 11.43 -0.19
CA GLN A 21 -0.84 11.39 -0.90
C GLN A 21 -0.79 10.26 -1.92
N TRP A 22 -1.25 9.07 -1.52
CA TRP A 22 -1.32 7.91 -2.40
C TRP A 22 -2.22 8.18 -3.60
N GLU A 23 -3.44 8.70 -3.37
CA GLU A 23 -4.37 9.04 -4.44
C GLU A 23 -3.77 10.08 -5.39
N ALA A 24 -3.20 11.15 -4.85
CA ALA A 24 -2.58 12.21 -5.65
C ALA A 24 -1.41 11.67 -6.51
N ARG A 25 -0.64 10.71 -5.98
CA ARG A 25 0.51 10.16 -6.67
C ARG A 25 0.14 9.12 -7.73
N PHE A 26 -0.62 8.11 -7.33
CA PHE A 26 -0.84 6.91 -8.16
C PHE A 26 -2.10 7.01 -9.01
N ALA A 27 -3.08 7.84 -8.61
CA ALA A 27 -4.32 8.08 -9.33
C ALA A 27 -4.48 9.54 -9.80
N GLY A 28 -3.42 10.36 -9.71
CA GLY A 28 -3.45 11.78 -10.05
C GLY A 28 -3.72 12.07 -11.53
N HIS A 29 -3.54 11.09 -12.40
CA HIS A 29 -3.86 11.18 -13.83
C HIS A 29 -5.36 11.04 -14.14
N LEU A 30 -6.18 10.58 -13.19
CA LEU A 30 -7.62 10.41 -13.38
C LEU A 30 -8.40 11.68 -13.02
N SER A 31 -9.46 11.96 -13.78
CA SER A 31 -10.43 13.01 -13.40
C SER A 31 -11.24 12.62 -12.16
N ALA A 32 -11.95 13.58 -11.56
CA ALA A 32 -12.83 13.31 -10.42
C ALA A 32 -13.97 12.33 -10.79
N GLU A 33 -14.50 12.44 -12.00
CA GLU A 33 -15.53 11.55 -12.54
C GLU A 33 -14.98 10.14 -12.70
N GLU A 34 -13.79 9.98 -13.30
CA GLU A 34 -13.16 8.67 -13.47
C GLU A 34 -12.87 7.98 -12.13
N LYS A 35 -12.43 8.75 -11.12
CA LYS A 35 -12.22 8.24 -9.76
C LYS A 35 -13.53 7.78 -9.13
N LYS A 36 -14.62 8.51 -9.34
CA LYS A 36 -15.96 8.14 -8.84
C LYS A 36 -16.51 6.90 -9.53
N GLU A 37 -16.29 6.75 -10.84
CA GLU A 37 -16.72 5.58 -11.62
C GLU A 37 -16.13 4.26 -11.11
N ILE A 38 -14.90 4.31 -10.59
CA ILE A 38 -14.23 3.14 -10.00
C ILE A 38 -14.39 3.06 -8.49
N HIS A 39 -15.21 3.92 -7.87
CA HIS A 39 -15.41 3.97 -6.42
C HIS A 39 -14.10 4.09 -5.64
N LEU A 40 -13.18 4.94 -6.11
CA LEU A 40 -11.85 5.10 -5.51
C LEU A 40 -11.91 5.64 -4.07
N ASP A 41 -12.97 6.40 -3.76
CA ASP A 41 -13.30 6.90 -2.43
C ASP A 41 -13.62 5.78 -1.42
N SER A 42 -14.09 4.63 -1.92
CA SER A 42 -14.37 3.45 -1.10
C SER A 42 -13.11 2.62 -0.87
N PHE A 43 -12.35 2.31 -1.94
CA PHE A 43 -11.14 1.50 -1.88
C PHE A 43 -10.08 1.98 -2.88
N LEU A 44 -8.89 2.35 -2.38
CA LEU A 44 -7.82 2.85 -3.26
C LEU A 44 -7.31 1.76 -4.23
N TRP A 45 -7.34 0.49 -3.83
CA TRP A 45 -6.94 -0.63 -4.68
C TRP A 45 -7.84 -0.84 -5.90
N HIS A 46 -9.01 -0.19 -5.96
CA HIS A 46 -9.85 -0.18 -7.17
C HIS A 46 -9.13 0.40 -8.39
N LEU A 47 -8.14 1.27 -8.19
CA LEU A 47 -7.28 1.76 -9.26
C LEU A 47 -6.69 0.61 -10.09
N CYS A 48 -6.28 -0.48 -9.42
CA CYS A 48 -5.71 -1.67 -10.03
C CYS A 48 -6.81 -2.59 -10.58
N SER A 49 -7.83 -2.91 -9.78
CA SER A 49 -8.85 -3.90 -10.20
C SER A 49 -9.69 -3.43 -11.40
N TYR A 50 -9.94 -2.11 -11.51
CA TYR A 50 -10.59 -1.49 -12.67
C TYR A 50 -9.62 -1.18 -13.81
N LYS A 51 -8.34 -1.55 -13.69
CA LYS A 51 -7.29 -1.38 -14.72
C LYS A 51 -7.08 0.07 -15.14
N LYS A 52 -7.19 1.01 -14.21
CA LYS A 52 -6.96 2.44 -14.44
C LYS A 52 -5.50 2.86 -14.23
N THR A 53 -4.64 1.93 -13.80
CA THR A 53 -3.19 2.07 -13.82
C THR A 53 -2.54 0.74 -14.21
N ALA A 54 -1.30 0.78 -14.68
CA ALA A 54 -0.50 -0.44 -14.83
C ALA A 54 -0.06 -0.93 -13.45
N CYS A 55 -0.34 -2.19 -13.14
CA CYS A 55 0.06 -2.81 -11.88
C CYS A 55 0.40 -4.28 -12.11
N LEU A 56 1.30 -4.80 -11.29
CA LEU A 56 1.50 -6.24 -11.15
C LEU A 56 0.48 -6.80 -10.16
N GLU A 57 0.16 -8.08 -10.31
CA GLU A 57 -0.85 -8.75 -9.48
C GLU A 57 -0.27 -10.02 -8.84
N LYS A 58 -0.82 -10.38 -7.67
CA LYS A 58 -0.58 -11.67 -7.01
C LYS A 58 0.93 -11.95 -6.85
N GLN A 59 1.42 -13.06 -7.37
CA GLN A 59 2.80 -13.50 -7.18
C GLN A 59 3.82 -12.51 -7.74
N GLU A 60 3.51 -11.83 -8.85
CA GLU A 60 4.41 -10.83 -9.45
C GLU A 60 4.49 -9.57 -8.59
N ALA A 61 3.37 -9.17 -7.99
CA ALA A 61 3.33 -8.07 -7.04
C ALA A 61 4.14 -8.40 -5.78
N ILE A 62 3.99 -9.62 -5.25
CA ILE A 62 4.72 -10.12 -4.09
C ILE A 62 6.23 -10.10 -4.36
N GLN A 63 6.66 -10.67 -5.49
CA GLN A 63 8.07 -10.73 -5.86
C GLN A 63 8.65 -9.32 -6.02
N SER A 64 7.94 -8.44 -6.73
CA SER A 64 8.38 -7.06 -6.93
C SER A 64 8.50 -6.30 -5.63
N PHE A 65 7.55 -6.47 -4.71
CA PHE A 65 7.64 -5.89 -3.37
C PHE A 65 8.87 -6.42 -2.61
N GLN A 66 9.10 -7.73 -2.60
CA GLN A 66 10.24 -8.33 -1.91
C GLN A 66 11.59 -7.83 -2.46
N ASP A 67 11.70 -7.65 -3.77
CA ASP A 67 12.92 -7.21 -4.45
C ASP A 67 13.23 -5.71 -4.29
N GLN A 68 12.26 -4.90 -3.87
CA GLN A 68 12.51 -3.47 -3.62
C GLN A 68 13.53 -3.25 -2.51
N LYS A 69 14.46 -2.32 -2.77
CA LYS A 69 15.28 -1.70 -1.72
C LYS A 69 14.41 -0.73 -0.94
N LYS A 70 14.08 -1.10 0.31
CA LYS A 70 13.20 -0.32 1.17
C LYS A 70 14.04 0.41 2.21
N GLU A 71 14.50 1.61 1.90
CA GLU A 71 15.23 2.43 2.89
C GLU A 71 14.26 3.07 3.87
N LYS A 72 13.15 3.61 3.36
CA LYS A 72 12.12 4.27 4.14
C LYS A 72 10.76 4.09 3.46
N CYS A 73 9.78 3.60 4.19
CA CYS A 73 8.42 3.40 3.69
C CYS A 73 7.40 3.80 4.76
N THR A 74 6.18 4.09 4.34
CA THR A 74 5.02 4.15 5.24
C THR A 74 4.14 2.93 5.03
N PHE A 75 3.47 2.46 6.07
CA PHE A 75 2.27 1.65 5.89
C PHE A 75 1.07 2.26 6.60
N PHE A 76 -0.09 2.09 5.97
CA PHE A 76 -1.37 2.62 6.41
C PHE A 76 -2.49 1.72 5.89
N TYR A 77 -3.71 1.96 6.36
CA TYR A 77 -4.88 1.15 6.01
C TYR A 77 -5.95 1.98 5.30
N GLN A 78 -6.92 1.31 4.69
CA GLN A 78 -8.05 1.96 4.02
C GLN A 78 -8.90 2.79 5.01
N PHE A 79 -9.21 2.23 6.19
CA PHE A 79 -10.19 2.84 7.10
C PHE A 79 -9.62 3.30 8.46
N ILE A 80 -8.33 3.08 8.70
CA ILE A 80 -7.67 3.45 9.97
C ILE A 80 -6.88 4.74 9.79
N ASP A 81 -6.94 5.64 10.77
CA ASP A 81 -6.19 6.89 10.74
C ASP A 81 -4.77 6.79 11.33
N ASP A 82 -4.48 5.71 12.04
CA ASP A 82 -3.13 5.34 12.41
C ASP A 82 -2.33 4.88 11.19
N ALA A 83 -1.08 5.32 11.16
CA ALA A 83 -0.13 4.91 10.15
C ALA A 83 1.24 4.74 10.80
N TYR A 84 2.17 4.20 10.03
CA TYR A 84 3.45 3.78 10.55
C TYR A 84 4.54 4.11 9.56
N LEU A 85 5.66 4.57 10.08
CA LEU A 85 6.88 4.81 9.35
C LEU A 85 7.86 3.67 9.63
N ILE A 86 8.39 3.09 8.56
CA ILE A 86 9.40 2.05 8.61
C ILE A 86 10.73 2.62 8.11
N ASN A 87 11.76 2.60 8.97
CA ASN A 87 13.13 2.94 8.60
C ASN A 87 13.98 1.67 8.47
N HIS A 88 14.89 1.66 7.50
CA HIS A 88 15.73 0.51 7.15
C HIS A 88 14.91 -0.76 6.86
N ALA A 89 13.84 -0.59 6.09
CA ALA A 89 12.85 -1.60 5.75
C ALA A 89 13.36 -2.73 4.82
N ALA A 90 14.65 -2.78 4.49
CA ALA A 90 15.21 -3.75 3.54
C ALA A 90 14.87 -5.24 3.83
N PRO A 91 14.76 -5.72 5.08
CA PRO A 91 14.36 -7.10 5.34
C PRO A 91 12.83 -7.30 5.43
N LEU A 92 12.01 -6.26 5.18
CA LEU A 92 10.55 -6.33 5.32
C LEU A 92 9.98 -7.30 4.28
N SER A 93 9.53 -8.45 4.76
CA SER A 93 8.76 -9.42 4.00
C SER A 93 7.26 -9.19 4.24
N ILE A 94 6.43 -9.85 3.43
CA ILE A 94 4.97 -9.78 3.61
C ILE A 94 4.55 -10.35 4.97
N GLY A 95 5.24 -11.37 5.46
CA GLY A 95 4.94 -11.99 6.76
C GLY A 95 5.21 -11.09 7.96
N ASP A 96 5.94 -10.00 7.77
CA ASP A 96 6.22 -9.00 8.81
C ASP A 96 5.16 -7.88 8.85
N LEU A 97 4.26 -7.82 7.86
CA LEU A 97 3.22 -6.81 7.80
C LEU A 97 2.07 -7.17 8.76
N PRO A 98 1.56 -6.21 9.55
CA PRO A 98 0.39 -6.40 10.42
C PRO A 98 -0.92 -6.42 9.61
N TYR A 99 -1.00 -7.34 8.66
CA TYR A 99 -2.15 -7.56 7.79
C TYR A 99 -3.06 -8.63 8.40
N ASP A 100 -4.33 -8.28 8.60
CA ASP A 100 -5.36 -9.24 8.97
C ASP A 100 -6.47 -9.23 7.92
N ARG A 101 -6.44 -10.25 7.06
CA ARG A 101 -7.38 -10.41 5.96
C ARG A 101 -8.85 -10.49 6.39
N LEU A 102 -9.12 -11.04 7.58
CA LEU A 102 -10.49 -11.25 8.05
C LEU A 102 -11.04 -10.02 8.78
N HIS A 103 -10.20 -9.01 9.02
CA HIS A 103 -10.58 -7.79 9.69
C HIS A 103 -10.85 -6.67 8.68
N MET A 104 -12.01 -6.04 8.77
CA MET A 104 -12.41 -4.97 7.84
C MET A 104 -11.43 -3.79 7.84
N ASP A 105 -10.97 -3.37 9.03
CA ASP A 105 -10.07 -2.23 9.14
C ASP A 105 -8.60 -2.55 8.80
N PHE A 106 -8.14 -3.79 9.02
CA PHE A 106 -6.73 -4.20 8.84
C PHE A 106 -6.50 -5.06 7.59
N GLY A 107 -7.56 -5.33 6.84
CA GLY A 107 -7.54 -6.18 5.65
C GLY A 107 -7.16 -5.44 4.38
N ASP A 108 -7.16 -4.10 4.37
CA ASP A 108 -6.64 -3.32 3.24
C ASP A 108 -5.44 -2.50 3.68
N LEU A 109 -4.24 -3.05 3.42
CA LEU A 109 -2.97 -2.48 3.85
C LEU A 109 -2.18 -1.98 2.65
N TYR A 110 -1.68 -0.76 2.76
CA TYR A 110 -0.86 -0.09 1.76
C TYR A 110 0.52 0.11 2.31
N VAL A 111 1.54 -0.37 1.59
CA VAL A 111 2.93 0.04 1.80
C VAL A 111 3.29 1.00 0.68
N MET A 112 3.79 2.18 1.05
CA MET A 112 4.17 3.21 0.11
C MET A 112 5.62 3.61 0.36
N ASP A 113 6.40 3.66 -0.70
CA ASP A 113 7.76 4.19 -0.67
C ASP A 113 7.76 5.65 -0.19
N TRP A 114 8.78 6.05 0.58
CA TRP A 114 8.86 7.43 1.07
C TRP A 114 8.98 8.45 -0.06
N GLU A 115 9.66 8.11 -1.16
CA GLU A 115 9.77 8.96 -2.35
C GLU A 115 8.58 8.73 -3.31
N GLN A 116 7.60 7.93 -2.90
CA GLN A 116 6.36 7.64 -3.62
C GLN A 116 6.60 7.10 -5.04
N LYS A 117 7.68 6.31 -5.20
CA LYS A 117 8.03 5.67 -6.49
C LYS A 117 7.25 4.39 -6.75
N TRP A 118 6.87 3.69 -5.69
CA TRP A 118 6.10 2.46 -5.76
C TRP A 118 5.14 2.35 -4.58
N SER A 119 4.10 1.53 -4.76
CA SER A 119 3.24 1.10 -3.67
C SER A 119 2.86 -0.37 -3.82
N PHE A 120 2.88 -1.09 -2.71
CA PHE A 120 2.39 -2.45 -2.58
C PHE A 120 1.07 -2.43 -1.80
N VAL A 121 0.09 -3.19 -2.26
CA VAL A 121 -1.27 -3.16 -1.71
C VAL A 121 -1.75 -4.58 -1.43
N MET A 122 -2.09 -4.84 -0.18
CA MET A 122 -2.77 -6.06 0.28
C MET A 122 -4.26 -5.75 0.40
N THR A 123 -5.11 -6.62 -0.12
CA THR A 123 -6.58 -6.45 -0.11
C THR A 123 -7.25 -7.47 0.78
N HIS A 124 -8.41 -7.14 1.33
CA HIS A 124 -9.16 -8.08 2.18
C HIS A 124 -9.87 -9.16 1.34
N GLU A 125 -10.23 -8.83 0.09
CA GLU A 125 -10.88 -9.75 -0.85
C GLU A 125 -9.91 -10.77 -1.45
N SER A 126 -10.23 -12.07 -1.37
CA SER A 126 -9.40 -13.18 -1.91
C SER A 126 -9.08 -13.08 -3.39
N SER A 127 -10.06 -12.59 -4.14
CA SER A 127 -10.05 -12.59 -5.60
C SER A 127 -9.26 -11.43 -6.17
N CYS A 128 -8.97 -10.43 -5.33
CA CYS A 128 -8.27 -9.21 -5.69
C CYS A 128 -6.89 -9.21 -5.04
N GLY A 129 -5.95 -8.56 -5.72
CA GLY A 129 -4.60 -8.33 -5.22
C GLY A 129 -3.82 -9.59 -4.81
N PRO A 130 -2.73 -9.41 -4.04
CA PRO A 130 -2.08 -8.12 -3.80
C PRO A 130 -1.64 -7.44 -5.11
N TYR A 131 -1.48 -6.12 -5.07
CA TYR A 131 -1.06 -5.32 -6.22
C TYR A 131 0.27 -4.63 -5.97
N PHE A 132 1.02 -4.38 -7.03
CA PHE A 132 2.22 -3.55 -6.98
C PHE A 132 2.20 -2.53 -8.13
N ILE A 133 2.33 -1.25 -7.77
CA ILE A 133 2.34 -0.13 -8.70
C ILE A 133 3.74 0.49 -8.66
N GLN A 134 4.32 0.76 -9.83
CA GLN A 134 5.61 1.46 -9.96
C GLN A 134 5.64 2.26 -11.27
N PHE A 135 6.48 3.30 -11.31
CA PHE A 135 6.73 4.14 -12.49
C PHE A 135 8.21 4.14 -12.84
#